data_AF-A0A9D6U0P0-F1
#
_entry.id   AF-A0A9D6U0P0-F1
#
_cell.length_a   1.000
_cell.length_b   1.000
_cell.length_c   1.000
_cell.angle_alpha   90.00
_cell.angle_beta   90.00
_cell.angle_gamma   90.00
#
_symmetry.space_group_name_H-M   'P 1'
#
loop_
_entity.id
_entity.type
_entity.pdbx_description
1 polymer ?
#
loop_
_entity_poly.entity_id
_entity_poly.type
_entity_poly.pdbx_seq_one_letter_code
_entity_poly.pdbx_strand_id
1 'polypeptide(L)'
;MEKSMQFALKTLPDFVIYNIIRPYPGTEVYEWAVKQGGLLREKWYMNPESGPIMRLPNLSRQDLVKAQSKAMRSFYLHPKYILSRPFRMRSLKDIQMYLKGFWGILRA
;
A
#
# COMPACT_ATOMS: atom_id res chain seq x y z
N MET A 1 9.98 7.27 2.53
CA MET A 1 8.90 6.97 1.57
C MET A 1 9.17 7.56 0.19
N GLU A 2 9.49 8.85 0.07
CA GLU A 2 9.72 9.52 -1.22
C GLU A 2 10.82 8.88 -2.08
N LYS A 3 11.97 8.54 -1.50
CA LYS A 3 13.04 7.81 -2.20
C LYS A 3 12.56 6.50 -2.83
N SER A 4 11.71 5.75 -2.13
CA SER A 4 11.13 4.50 -2.62
C SER A 4 10.13 4.72 -3.76
N MET A 5 9.31 5.78 -3.66
CA MET A 5 8.39 6.17 -4.74
C MET A 5 9.14 6.60 -6.00
N GLN A 6 10.20 7.40 -5.86
CA GLN A 6 11.06 7.79 -6.95
C GLN A 6 11.76 6.59 -7.59
N PHE A 7 12.26 5.66 -6.75
CA PHE A 7 12.87 4.43 -7.24
C PHE A 7 11.87 3.59 -8.06
N ALA A 8 10.65 3.41 -7.56
CA ALA A 8 9.60 2.69 -8.28
C ALA A 8 9.27 3.35 -9.63
N LEU A 9 9.12 4.69 -9.67
CA LEU A 9 8.88 5.42 -10.91
C LEU A 9 10.05 5.33 -11.89
N LYS A 10 11.28 5.26 -11.39
CA LYS A 10 12.48 5.09 -12.21
C LYS A 10 12.59 3.69 -12.81
N THR A 11 12.29 2.64 -12.05
CA THR A 11 12.41 1.25 -12.49
C THR A 11 11.19 0.74 -13.27
N LEU A 12 10.03 1.37 -13.07
CA LEU A 12 8.77 1.07 -13.75
C LEU A 12 8.40 -0.44 -13.75
N PRO A 13 8.32 -1.08 -12.57
CA PRO A 13 7.94 -2.49 -12.46
C PRO A 13 6.48 -2.71 -12.89
N ASP A 14 6.07 -3.97 -13.04
CA ASP A 14 4.68 -4.30 -13.37
C ASP A 14 3.70 -3.97 -12.26
N PHE A 15 4.09 -4.30 -11.03
CA PHE A 15 3.30 -4.03 -9.84
C PHE A 15 4.19 -3.45 -8.76
N VAL A 16 3.59 -2.56 -7.98
CA VAL A 16 4.15 -2.05 -6.74
C VAL A 16 3.12 -2.29 -5.66
N ILE A 17 3.56 -2.57 -4.44
CA ILE A 17 2.70 -2.62 -3.26
C ILE A 17 3.37 -1.78 -2.19
N TYR A 18 2.67 -0.75 -1.72
CA TYR A 18 3.08 0.02 -0.55
C TYR A 18 2.28 -0.51 0.64
N ASN A 19 2.94 -1.11 1.62
CA ASN A 19 2.28 -1.68 2.79
C ASN A 19 2.53 -0.82 4.03
N ILE A 20 1.50 -0.66 4.85
CA ILE A 20 1.63 -0.15 6.21
C ILE A 20 2.06 -1.33 7.08
N ILE A 21 3.11 -1.14 7.87
CA ILE A 21 3.66 -2.20 8.72
C ILE A 21 2.59 -2.76 9.67
N ARG A 22 2.63 -4.08 9.85
CA ARG A 22 1.82 -4.78 10.84
C ARG A 22 2.75 -5.43 11.86
N PRO A 23 2.64 -5.10 13.15
CA PRO A 23 3.37 -5.80 14.19
C PRO A 23 2.84 -7.24 14.30
N TYR A 24 3.71 -8.21 14.04
CA TYR A 24 3.41 -9.63 14.25
C TYR A 24 3.95 -10.08 15.61
N PRO A 25 3.23 -10.93 16.38
CA PRO A 25 3.74 -11.45 17.65
C PRO A 25 5.14 -12.05 17.51
N GLY A 26 6.02 -11.75 18.46
CA GLY A 26 7.43 -12.17 18.42
C GLY A 26 8.36 -11.30 17.56
N THR A 27 7.85 -10.22 16.95
CA THR A 27 8.70 -9.19 16.32
C THR A 27 9.00 -8.04 17.28
N GLU A 28 10.15 -7.41 17.14
CA GLU A 28 10.54 -6.22 17.93
C GLU A 28 9.50 -5.10 17.84
N VAL A 29 8.92 -4.90 16.65
CA VAL A 29 7.88 -3.90 16.40
C VAL A 29 6.60 -4.21 17.18
N TYR A 30 6.27 -5.48 17.38
CA TYR A 30 5.15 -5.89 18.20
C TYR A 30 5.40 -5.62 19.68
N GLU A 31 6.58 -5.97 20.19
CA GLU A 31 6.95 -5.67 21.58
C GLU A 31 6.94 -4.16 21.86
N TRP A 32 7.47 -3.37 20.93
CA TRP A 32 7.41 -1.91 21.00
C TRP A 32 5.95 -1.41 21.03
N ALA A 33 5.10 -1.91 20.13
CA ALA A 33 3.69 -1.53 20.07
C ALA A 33 2.93 -1.88 21.35
N VAL A 34 3.20 -3.03 21.97
CA VAL A 34 2.64 -3.45 23.26
C VAL A 34 3.09 -2.49 24.37
N LYS A 35 4.40 -2.24 24.48
CA LYS A 35 4.98 -1.34 25.51
C LYS A 35 4.41 0.07 25.44
N GLN A 36 4.12 0.57 24.24
CA GLN A 36 3.55 1.90 24.01
C GLN A 36 2.02 1.94 24.17
N GLY A 37 1.35 0.83 24.52
CA GLY A 37 -0.12 0.75 24.55
C GLY A 37 -0.76 0.99 23.17
N GLY A 38 0.01 0.78 22.10
CA GLY A 38 -0.32 1.20 20.73
C GLY A 38 -1.04 0.13 19.90
N LEU A 39 -1.24 -1.08 20.41
CA LEU A 39 -2.02 -2.10 19.71
C LEU A 39 -3.51 -1.75 19.76
N LEU A 40 -4.06 -1.38 18.60
CA LEU A 40 -5.47 -1.02 18.46
C LEU A 40 -6.41 -2.23 18.58
N ARG A 41 -5.88 -3.44 18.32
CA ARG A 41 -6.60 -4.73 18.37
C ARG A 41 -5.61 -5.84 18.70
N GLU A 42 -5.97 -6.75 19.59
CA GLU A 42 -5.16 -7.94 19.94
C GLU A 42 -5.05 -8.95 18.79
N LYS A 43 -6.07 -9.01 17.92
CA LYS A 43 -6.11 -9.91 16.76
C LYS A 43 -5.28 -9.32 15.60
N TRP A 44 -3.98 -9.57 15.63
CA TRP A 44 -3.01 -9.28 14.56
C TRP A 44 -3.35 -9.94 13.21
N TYR A 45 -4.19 -10.98 13.21
CA TYR A 45 -4.56 -11.78 12.03
C TYR A 45 -5.81 -11.27 11.29
N MET A 46 -6.34 -10.09 11.62
CA MET A 46 -7.50 -9.54 10.89
C MET A 46 -7.17 -9.18 9.43
N ASN A 47 -8.19 -9.26 8.57
CA ASN A 47 -8.09 -8.99 7.14
C ASN A 47 -7.32 -7.70 6.82
N PRO A 48 -6.57 -7.66 5.70
CA PRO A 48 -5.79 -6.48 5.36
C PRO A 48 -6.57 -5.18 5.19
N GLU A 49 -7.86 -5.29 4.93
CA GLU A 49 -8.81 -4.18 4.80
C GLU A 49 -9.17 -3.53 6.15
N SER A 50 -8.83 -4.18 7.27
CA SER A 50 -9.12 -3.67 8.62
C SER A 50 -8.28 -2.46 9.02
N GLY A 51 -7.40 -1.98 8.14
CA GLY A 51 -6.56 -0.79 8.29
C GLY A 51 -5.40 -0.96 9.28
N PRO A 52 -4.66 0.11 9.58
CA PRO A 52 -3.55 0.07 10.54
C PRO A 52 -4.01 -0.44 11.92
N ILE A 53 -3.27 -1.41 12.45
CA ILE A 53 -3.53 -2.07 13.74
C ILE A 53 -2.65 -1.51 14.88
N MET A 54 -1.78 -0.55 14.57
CA MET A 54 -0.83 0.07 15.49
C MET A 54 -1.00 1.59 15.46
N ARG A 55 -1.03 2.23 16.64
CA ARG A 55 -0.93 3.69 16.77
C ARG A 55 0.54 4.09 16.68
N LEU A 56 0.79 5.19 15.98
CA LEU A 56 2.07 5.87 15.99
C LEU A 56 1.89 7.18 16.75
N PRO A 57 2.84 7.59 17.61
CA PRO A 57 2.69 8.79 18.46
C PRO A 57 2.35 10.06 17.68
N ASN A 58 2.90 10.19 16.46
CA ASN A 58 2.81 11.41 15.65
C ASN A 58 1.97 11.23 14.37
N LEU A 59 1.34 10.07 14.17
CA LEU A 59 0.60 9.78 12.94
C LEU A 59 -0.72 9.10 13.26
N SER A 60 -1.82 9.71 12.80
CA SER A 60 -3.12 9.07 12.92
C SER A 60 -3.23 7.90 11.94
N ARG A 61 -4.16 6.99 12.23
CA ARG A 61 -4.53 5.90 11.34
C ARG A 61 -4.93 6.41 9.95
N GLN A 62 -5.61 7.55 9.89
CA GLN A 62 -6.04 8.16 8.63
C GLN A 62 -4.85 8.69 7.84
N ASP A 63 -3.84 9.25 8.50
CA ASP A 63 -2.63 9.76 7.84
C ASP A 63 -1.86 8.63 7.16
N LEU A 64 -1.76 7.47 7.82
CA LEU A 64 -1.11 6.29 7.25
C LEU A 64 -1.84 5.77 6.00
N VAL A 65 -3.16 5.69 6.05
CA VAL A 65 -3.98 5.26 4.90
C VAL A 65 -3.91 6.28 3.76
N LYS A 66 -3.99 7.58 4.07
CA LYS A 66 -3.80 8.66 3.08
C LYS A 66 -2.42 8.61 2.43
N ALA A 67 -1.37 8.39 3.22
CA ALA A 67 0.00 8.25 2.72
C ALA A 67 0.15 7.04 1.79
N GLN A 68 -0.42 5.89 2.17
CA GLN A 68 -0.44 4.68 1.34
C GLN A 68 -1.20 4.89 0.03
N SER A 69 -2.41 5.46 0.08
CA SER A 69 -3.22 5.77 -1.12
C SER A 69 -2.49 6.76 -2.03
N LYS A 70 -1.88 7.82 -1.47
CA LYS A 70 -1.06 8.78 -2.22
C LYS A 70 0.12 8.08 -2.92
N ALA A 71 0.83 7.19 -2.23
CA ALA A 71 1.94 6.45 -2.82
C ALA A 71 1.47 5.54 -3.95
N MET A 72 0.37 4.79 -3.76
CA MET A 72 -0.23 3.94 -4.78
C MET A 72 -0.65 4.74 -6.03
N ARG A 73 -1.43 5.81 -5.84
CA ARG A 73 -1.91 6.69 -6.92
C ARG A 73 -0.76 7.34 -7.68
N SER A 74 0.30 7.76 -6.98
CA SER A 74 1.47 8.39 -7.61
C SER A 74 2.16 7.50 -8.65
N PHE A 75 2.11 6.17 -8.46
CA PHE A 75 2.70 5.22 -9.38
C PHE A 75 1.71 4.80 -10.48
N TYR A 76 0.51 4.37 -10.10
CA TYR A 76 -0.46 3.79 -11.03
C TYR A 76 -1.17 4.82 -11.90
N LEU A 77 -1.26 6.09 -11.48
CA LEU A 77 -1.78 7.19 -12.29
C LEU A 77 -0.68 7.93 -13.06
N HIS A 78 0.58 7.49 -12.94
CA HIS A 78 1.69 8.15 -13.60
C HIS A 78 1.61 7.94 -15.13
N PRO A 79 1.75 8.99 -15.96
CA PRO A 79 1.62 8.86 -17.42
C PRO A 79 2.53 7.81 -18.03
N LYS A 80 3.81 7.75 -17.62
CA LYS A 80 4.75 6.71 -18.09
C LYS A 80 4.27 5.29 -17.75
N TYR A 81 3.66 5.10 -16.57
CA TYR A 81 3.12 3.80 -16.19
C TYR A 81 1.95 3.45 -17.10
N ILE A 82 0.94 4.33 -17.19
CA ILE A 82 -0.28 4.12 -17.99
C ILE A 82 0.06 3.80 -19.45
N LEU A 83 0.91 4.61 -20.08
CA LEU A 83 1.29 4.46 -21.49
C LEU A 83 2.11 3.19 -21.75
N SER A 84 2.80 2.65 -20.74
CA SER A 84 3.54 1.40 -20.88
C SER A 84 2.67 0.14 -20.84
N ARG A 85 1.46 0.23 -20.26
CA ARG A 85 0.62 -0.96 -19.99
C ARG A 85 0.08 -1.66 -21.23
N PRO A 86 -0.43 -0.97 -22.27
CA PRO A 86 -1.00 -1.63 -23.44
C PRO A 86 -0.03 -2.62 -24.10
N PHE A 87 1.27 -2.30 -24.15
CA PHE A 87 2.31 -3.15 -24.74
C PHE A 87 2.66 -4.40 -23.91
N ARG A 88 2.20 -4.48 -22.65
CA ARG A 88 2.47 -5.61 -21.75
C ARG A 88 1.28 -6.56 -21.61
N MET A 89 0.10 -6.18 -22.09
CA MET A 89 -1.11 -7.01 -22.01
C MET A 89 -1.05 -8.09 -23.08
N ARG A 90 -1.19 -9.37 -22.68
CA ARG A 90 -1.14 -10.53 -23.59
C ARG A 90 -2.50 -11.21 -23.76
N SER A 91 -3.48 -10.83 -22.94
CA SER A 91 -4.82 -11.41 -22.97
C SER A 91 -5.92 -10.41 -22.59
N LEU A 92 -7.16 -10.72 -22.99
CA LEU A 92 -8.35 -9.97 -22.57
C LEU A 92 -8.57 -10.01 -21.04
N LYS A 93 -8.09 -11.08 -20.38
CA LYS A 93 -8.13 -11.20 -18.91
C LYS A 93 -7.22 -10.16 -18.26
N ASP A 94 -6.06 -9.87 -18.85
CA ASP A 94 -5.14 -8.85 -18.36
C ASP A 94 -5.83 -7.48 -18.38
N ILE A 95 -6.48 -7.14 -19.50
CA ILE A 95 -7.24 -5.89 -19.65
C ILE A 95 -8.29 -5.77 -18.54
N GLN A 96 -9.09 -6.83 -18.33
CA GLN A 96 -10.10 -6.83 -17.28
C GLN A 96 -9.50 -6.64 -15.88
N MET A 97 -8.37 -7.30 -15.59
CA MET A 97 -7.65 -7.17 -14.32
C MET A 97 -7.13 -5.74 -14.11
N TYR A 98 -6.46 -5.16 -15.11
CA TYR A 98 -5.94 -3.79 -15.05
C TYR A 98 -7.05 -2.76 -14.90
N LEU A 99 -8.18 -2.92 -15.60
CA LEU A 99 -9.34 -2.04 -15.43
C LEU A 99 -9.91 -2.11 -14.02
N LYS A 100 -10.12 -3.32 -13.47
CA LYS A 100 -10.60 -3.49 -12.09
C LYS A 100 -9.64 -2.83 -11.09
N GLY A 101 -8.34 -3.04 -11.25
CA GLY A 101 -7.31 -2.42 -10.41
C GLY A 101 -7.32 -0.89 -10.50
N PHE A 102 -7.39 -0.35 -11.72
CA PHE A 102 -7.48 1.09 -11.97
C PHE A 102 -8.72 1.71 -11.30
N TRP A 103 -9.88 1.07 -11.45
CA TRP A 103 -11.11 1.49 -10.76
C TRP A 103 -11.00 1.44 -9.24
N GLY A 104 -10.31 0.44 -8.70
CA GLY A 104 -10.03 0.34 -7.26
C GLY A 104 -9.18 1.52 -6.76
N ILE A 105 -8.15 1.91 -7.51
CA ILE A 105 -7.25 3.02 -7.16
C ILE A 105 -7.94 4.38 -7.24
N LEU A 106 -8.87 4.56 -8.17
CA LEU A 106 -9.67 5.78 -8.25
C LEU A 106 -10.60 5.93 -7.03
N ARG A 107 -11.21 4.82 -6.57
CA ARG A 107 -12.12 4.80 -5.42
C ARG A 107 -11.44 4.86 -4.05
N ALA A 108 -10.17 4.45 -3.94
CA ALA A 108 -9.40 4.36 -2.69
C ALA A 108 -8.79 5.69 -2.24
#